data_AF-A0ABD1ILM2-F1
#
_entry.id   AF-A0ABD1ILM2-F1
#
_cell.length_a   1.000
_cell.length_b   1.000
_cell.length_c   1.000
_cell.angle_alpha   90.00
_cell.angle_beta   90.00
_cell.angle_gamma   90.00
#
_symmetry.space_group_name_H-M   'P 1'
#
loop_
_entity.id
_entity.type
_entity.pdbx_description
1 polymer ?
#
loop_
_entity_poly.entity_id
_entity_poly.type
_entity_poly.pdbx_seq_one_letter_code
_entity_poly.pdbx_strand_id
1 'polypeptide(L)' 'MKRALNETTITGVPTTIEYHKLALEIEDFKNGKVDTAFIPKHEQELAEPQPTEPTEALKELARAST' A
#
# COMPACT_ATOMS: atom_id res chain seq x y z
N MET A 1 -11.50 -2.46 8.27
CA MET A 1 -10.79 -1.73 7.20
C MET A 1 -9.97 -2.65 6.30
N LYS A 2 -9.17 -3.60 6.84
CA LYS A 2 -8.35 -4.56 6.06
C LYS A 2 -9.09 -5.23 4.89
N ARG A 3 -10.30 -5.76 5.12
CA ARG A 3 -11.14 -6.35 4.06
C ARG A 3 -11.42 -5.38 2.90
N ALA A 4 -11.82 -4.15 3.22
CA ALA A 4 -12.12 -3.13 2.21
C ALA A 4 -10.89 -2.80 1.36
N LEU A 5 -9.71 -2.67 1.96
CA LEU A 5 -8.45 -2.44 1.23
C LEU A 5 -8.01 -3.65 0.39
N ASN A 6 -8.36 -4.86 0.80
CA ASN A 6 -8.07 -6.08 0.03
C ASN A 6 -9.02 -6.26 -1.16
N GLU A 7 -10.29 -5.89 -1.00
CA GLU A 7 -11.32 -6.01 -2.05
C GLU A 7 -11.31 -4.81 -3.01
N THR A 8 -10.58 -3.74 -2.67
CA THR A 8 -10.44 -2.55 -3.53
C THR A 8 -9.39 -2.78 -4.60
N THR A 9 -9.84 -2.81 -5.86
CA THR A 9 -8.98 -2.93 -7.04
C THR A 9 -8.92 -1.60 -7.77
N ILE A 10 -7.72 -1.03 -7.89
CA ILE A 10 -7.43 0.16 -8.69
C ILE A 10 -6.31 -0.18 -9.67
N THR A 11 -6.50 0.14 -10.95
CA THR A 11 -5.54 -0.12 -12.02
C THR A 11 -5.20 1.17 -12.75
N GLY A 12 -4.02 1.23 -13.37
CA GLY A 12 -3.59 2.37 -14.20
C GLY A 12 -3.04 3.58 -13.44
N VAL A 13 -3.13 3.60 -12.10
CA VAL A 13 -2.58 4.67 -11.26
C VAL A 13 -1.94 4.05 -10.01
N PRO A 14 -0.74 4.50 -9.60
CA PRO A 14 -0.13 4.07 -8.34
C PRO A 14 -0.97 4.52 -7.14
N THR A 15 -1.11 3.66 -6.15
CA THR A 15 -1.89 3.94 -4.94
C THR A 15 -1.11 3.61 -3.68
N THR A 16 -1.55 4.16 -2.55
CA THR A 16 -0.98 3.88 -1.23
C THR A 16 -1.69 2.72 -0.52
N ILE A 17 -2.47 1.88 -1.22
CA ILE A 17 -3.25 0.82 -0.60
C ILE A 17 -2.36 -0.15 0.19
N GLU A 18 -1.23 -0.56 -0.39
CA GLU A 18 -0.29 -1.49 0.27
C GLU A 18 0.34 -0.86 1.51
N TYR A 19 0.73 0.42 1.46
CA TYR A 19 1.18 1.17 2.63
C TYR A 19 0.17 1.13 3.80
N HIS A 20 -1.12 1.30 3.51
CA HIS A 20 -2.16 1.27 4.55
C HIS A 20 -2.40 -0.16 5.06
N LYS A 21 -2.17 -1.20 4.25
CA LYS A 21 -2.21 -2.59 4.71
C LYS A 21 -1.07 -2.89 5.67
N LEU A 22 0.14 -2.38 5.42
CA LEU A 22 1.27 -2.50 6.34
C LEU A 22 0.95 -1.87 7.70
N ALA A 23 0.42 -0.64 7.71
CA ALA A 23 0.03 0.04 8.95
C ALA A 23 -1.00 -0.77 9.78
N LEU A 24 -1.91 -1.50 9.11
CA LEU A 24 -2.90 -2.36 9.78
C LEU A 24 -2.28 -3.62 10.41
N GLU A 25 -1.06 -4.00 10.05
CA GLU A 25 -0.36 -5.13 10.65
C GLU A 25 0.44 -4.79 11.90
N ILE A 26 0.79 -3.51 12.08
CA ILE A 26 1.54 -3.00 13.24
C ILE A 26 0.74 -3.23 14.53
N GLU A 27 1.38 -3.84 15.53
CA GLU A 27 0.73 -4.17 16.81
C GLU A 27 0.21 -2.94 17.55
N ASP A 28 0.98 -1.84 17.53
CA ASP A 28 0.57 -0.58 18.16
C ASP A 28 -0.69 0.00 17.49
N PHE A 29 -0.84 -0.14 16.17
CA PHE A 29 -2.07 0.24 15.48
C PHE A 29 -3.25 -0.64 15.90
N LYS A 30 -3.05 -1.98 15.96
CA LYS A 30 -4.07 -2.95 16.40
C LYS A 30 -4.54 -2.69 17.84
N ASN A 31 -3.62 -2.28 18.71
CA ASN A 31 -3.89 -1.99 20.12
C ASN A 31 -4.38 -0.55 20.36
N GLY A 32 -4.51 0.28 19.31
CA GLY A 32 -4.93 1.68 19.43
C GLY A 32 -3.91 2.61 20.08
N LYS A 33 -2.64 2.20 20.15
CA LYS A 33 -1.52 3.02 20.67
C LYS A 33 -0.98 3.92 19.56
N VAL A 34 -1.79 4.89 19.15
CA VAL A 34 -1.50 5.76 18.00
C VAL A 34 -1.37 7.21 18.47
N ASP A 35 -0.31 7.89 18.05
CA ASP A 35 -0.13 9.32 18.22
C ASP A 35 0.32 9.99 16.91
N THR A 36 0.53 11.31 16.93
CA THR A 36 0.95 12.06 15.73
C THR A 36 2.36 11.70 15.25
N ALA A 37 3.15 11.00 16.08
CA ALA A 37 4.47 10.51 15.75
C ALA A 37 4.48 9.01 15.38
N PHE A 38 3.30 8.39 15.21
CA PHE A 38 3.19 6.98 14.87
C PHE A 38 3.97 6.60 13.60
N ILE A 39 3.79 7.34 12.51
CA ILE A 39 4.46 7.01 11.24
C ILE A 39 6.00 7.08 11.35
N PRO A 40 6.61 8.15 11.89
CA PRO A 40 8.06 8.17 12.13
C PRO A 40 8.60 7.03 13.01
N LYS A 41 7.81 6.55 13.99
CA LYS A 41 8.24 5.47 14.90
C LYS A 41 8.27 4.10 14.22
N HIS A 42 7.43 3.89 13.22
CA HIS A 42 7.29 2.62 12.50
C HIS A 42 7.81 2.70 11.06
N GLU A 43 8.71 3.63 10.76
CA GLU A 43 9.23 3.88 9.41
C GLU A 43 9.80 2.62 8.75
N GLN A 44 10.50 1.77 9.52
CA GLN A 44 11.08 0.52 9.03
C GLN A 44 10.02 -0.51 8.64
N GLU A 45 8.97 -0.67 9.44
CA GLU A 45 7.84 -1.58 9.17
C GLU A 45 7.01 -1.10 7.97
N LEU A 46 6.97 0.21 7.75
CA LEU A 46 6.26 0.86 6.65
C LEU A 46 7.10 0.95 5.35
N ALA A 47 8.37 0.52 5.39
CA ALA A 47 9.31 0.57 4.27
C ALA A 47 9.40 -0.74 3.46
N GLU A 48 8.58 -1.76 3.75
CA GLU A 48 8.56 -3.00 2.96
C GLU A 48 8.40 -2.70 1.45
N PRO A 49 9.11 -3.43 0.56
CA PRO A 49 9.18 -3.09 -0.86
C PRO A 49 7.79 -3.18 -1.48
N GLN A 50 7.18 -2.02 -1.73
CA GLN A 50 5.92 -1.94 -2.44
C GLN A 50 6.14 -2.33 -3.90
N PRO A 51 5.21 -3.06 -4.55
CA PRO A 51 5.27 -3.29 -5.99
C PRO A 51 5.11 -1.93 -6.69
N THR A 52 6.21 -1.27 -6.97
CA THR A 52 6.25 0.01 -7.73
C THR A 52 6.19 -0.21 -9.24
N GLU A 53 6.15 -1.46 -9.71
CA GLU A 53 6.07 -1.74 -11.13
C GLU A 53 4.62 -1.68 -11.63
N PRO A 54 4.34 -0.95 -12.73
CA PRO A 54 3.11 -1.14 -13.47
C PRO A 54 2.98 -2.63 -13.78
N THR A 55 1.82 -3.20 -13.47
CA THR A 55 1.51 -4.59 -13.82
C THR A 55 1.84 -4.83 -15.30
N GLU A 56 2.29 -6.04 -15.65
CA GLU A 56 2.60 -6.38 -17.05
C GLU A 56 1.47 -5.98 -18.02
N ALA A 57 0.21 -6.11 -17.58
CA ALA A 57 -0.97 -5.66 -18.31
C ALA A 57 -0.94 -4.16 -18.67
N LEU A 58 -0.44 -3.29 -17.78
CA LEU A 58 -0.28 -1.85 -18.04
C LEU A 58 0.89 -1.56 -18.97
N LYS A 59 1.99 -2.32 -18.87
CA LYS A 59 3.13 -2.23 -19.80
C LYS A 59 2.70 -2.66 -21.21
N GLU A 60 1.85 -3.67 -21.33
CA GLU A 60 1.35 -4.21 -22.59
C GLU A 60 0.35 -3.26 -23.28
N LEU A 61 -0.61 -2.69 -22.53
CA LEU A 61 -1.53 -1.68 -23.04
C LEU A 61 -0.83 -0.40 -23.53
N ALA A 62 0.23 0.03 -22.82
CA ALA A 62 1.05 1.17 -23.23
C ALA A 62 1.83 0.88 -24.53
N ARG A 63 2.32 -0.36 -24.71
CA ARG A 63 3.02 -0.79 -25.95
C ARG A 63 2.07 -0.98 -27.13
N ALA A 64 0.85 -1.43 -26.89
CA ALA A 64 -0.17 -1.63 -27.94
C ALA A 64 -0.76 -0.32 -28.49
N SER A 65 -0.46 0.82 -27.85
CA SER A 65 -0.94 2.15 -28.25
C SER A 65 0.09 3.00 -29.01
N THR A 66 1.23 2.42 -29.42
CA THR A 66 2.28 3.06 -30.26
C THR A 66 2.40 2.32 -31.58
#